data_AF-A0A5C5RSJ4-F1
#
_entry.id   AF-A0A5C5RSJ4-F1
#
_cell.length_a   1.000
_cell.length_b   1.000
_cell.length_c   1.000
_cell.angle_alpha   90.00
_cell.angle_beta   90.00
_cell.angle_gamma   90.00
#
_symmetry.space_group_name_H-M   'P 1'
#
loop_
_entity.id
_entity.type
_entity.pdbx_description
1 polymer ?
#
loop_
_entity_poly.entity_id
_entity_poly.type
_entity_poly.pdbx_seq_one_letter_code
_entity_poly.pdbx_strand_id
1 'polypeptide(L)'
;MARKKRSTTLHLPGIRSGLSVRDAQSAGGQPFALVASPDTGDHTVVLAVWPGTSPDLDLWCHSWLQSVELVSNSPDITAVTAVWDRNGDHEVARLGVTFRAATKQHRDLDEHAVEIGRRLPNLLGSLAQSGLVSDPLPEERIAAWISDAYTGHLEADENIPTWPGCGPITPHETRDWFSHDGYVSASWVHQPADTVTPEVHAMLTQTNASRARVAITYRPTNEEGTMLERFLVSTTLTDFDAEPSTTAIRSEHLPLGARLAARRGFDRNAELFAASLGVGVLLPEHGTVAEHPSRPYHRTEEAA
;
A
#
# COMPACT_ATOMS: atom_id res chain seq x y z
N MET A 1 -16.17 11.26 31.67
CA MET A 1 -16.69 10.23 30.74
C MET A 1 -16.25 10.63 29.34
N ALA A 2 -15.21 10.01 28.79
CA ALA A 2 -14.79 10.24 27.41
C ALA A 2 -15.81 9.56 26.49
N ARG A 3 -16.46 10.33 25.62
CA ARG A 3 -17.41 9.83 24.63
C ARG A 3 -16.63 8.93 23.67
N LYS A 4 -16.89 7.62 23.70
CA LYS A 4 -16.32 6.63 22.78
C LYS A 4 -16.59 7.13 21.35
N LYS A 5 -15.57 7.66 20.66
CA LYS A 5 -15.69 8.12 19.26
C LYS A 5 -16.20 6.91 18.48
N ARG A 6 -17.31 7.04 17.74
CA ARG A 6 -17.77 5.97 16.86
C ARG A 6 -16.63 5.65 15.91
N SER A 7 -16.23 4.38 15.84
CA SER A 7 -15.31 3.90 14.82
C SER A 7 -15.91 4.23 13.46
N THR A 8 -15.23 5.10 12.71
CA THR A 8 -15.57 5.48 11.34
C THR A 8 -14.92 4.48 10.40
N THR A 9 -15.70 3.89 9.50
CA THR A 9 -15.24 2.83 8.60
C THR A 9 -15.16 3.36 7.17
N LEU A 10 -14.04 3.10 6.51
CA LEU A 10 -13.80 3.33 5.10
C LEU A 10 -14.03 2.02 4.34
N HIS A 11 -14.80 2.06 3.27
CA HIS A 11 -14.95 0.94 2.34
C HIS A 11 -14.23 1.28 1.04
N LEU A 12 -13.28 0.44 0.65
CA LEU A 12 -12.53 0.60 -0.60
C LEU A 12 -13.10 -0.37 -1.66
N PRO A 13 -13.20 0.03 -2.93
CA PRO A 13 -13.61 -0.86 -4.01
C PRO A 13 -12.74 -2.11 -4.11
N GLY A 14 -13.34 -3.25 -4.47
CA GLY A 14 -12.66 -4.56 -4.48
C GLY A 14 -12.26 -5.12 -3.10
N ILE A 15 -12.43 -4.39 -1.99
CA ILE A 15 -12.00 -4.84 -0.65
C ILE A 15 -13.21 -5.34 0.16
N ARG A 16 -13.07 -6.54 0.72
CA ARG A 16 -14.15 -7.23 1.44
C ARG A 16 -14.47 -6.57 2.79
N SER A 17 -13.44 -6.16 3.52
CA SER A 17 -13.56 -5.59 4.86
C SER A 17 -13.54 -4.06 4.83
N GLY A 18 -14.33 -3.45 5.70
CA GLY A 18 -14.19 -2.03 5.97
C GLY A 18 -12.96 -1.75 6.83
N LEU A 19 -12.19 -0.71 6.50
CA LEU A 19 -11.03 -0.27 7.28
C LEU A 19 -11.47 0.75 8.32
N SER A 20 -11.11 0.53 9.58
CA SER A 20 -11.26 1.53 10.64
C SER A 20 -9.93 2.22 10.91
N VAL A 21 -9.97 3.40 11.53
CA VAL A 21 -8.75 4.15 11.87
C VAL A 21 -8.81 4.66 13.30
N ARG A 22 -7.64 4.77 13.93
CA ARG A 22 -7.51 5.35 15.25
C ARG A 22 -6.21 6.16 15.38
N ASP A 23 -6.34 7.46 15.61
CA ASP A 23 -5.21 8.30 16.04
C ASP A 23 -4.69 7.89 17.42
N ALA A 24 -3.37 7.92 17.56
CA ALA A 24 -2.63 7.63 18.77
C ALA A 24 -1.31 8.43 18.83
N GLN A 25 -0.55 8.25 19.91
CA GLN A 25 0.76 8.86 20.09
C GLN A 25 1.81 7.79 20.38
N SER A 26 2.97 7.94 19.77
CA SER A 26 4.12 7.10 20.08
C SER A 26 4.65 7.39 21.49
N ALA A 27 5.48 6.51 22.04
CA ALA A 27 6.17 6.80 23.31
C ALA A 27 7.10 8.04 23.23
N GLY A 28 7.51 8.42 22.02
CA GLY A 28 8.23 9.67 21.75
C GLY A 28 7.34 10.90 21.55
N GLY A 29 6.02 10.77 21.70
CA GLY A 29 5.05 11.86 21.53
C GLY A 29 4.69 12.19 20.07
N GLN A 30 5.20 11.43 19.10
CA GLN A 30 4.85 11.63 17.69
C GLN A 30 3.42 11.14 17.41
N PRO A 31 2.57 11.95 16.76
CA PRO A 31 1.23 11.50 16.36
C PRO A 31 1.33 10.45 15.25
N PHE A 32 0.45 9.46 15.29
CA PHE A 32 0.28 8.49 14.23
C PHE A 32 -1.14 7.94 14.23
N ALA A 33 -1.57 7.35 13.11
CA ALA A 33 -2.82 6.60 13.04
C ALA A 33 -2.57 5.11 12.89
N LEU A 34 -3.42 4.32 13.53
CA LEU A 34 -3.52 2.89 13.37
C LEU A 34 -4.73 2.55 12.50
N VAL A 35 -4.48 2.06 11.29
CA VAL A 35 -5.52 1.53 10.39
C VAL A 35 -5.76 0.08 10.76
N ALA A 36 -7.01 -0.34 10.90
CA ALA A 36 -7.35 -1.71 11.26
C ALA A 36 -8.37 -2.32 10.29
N SER A 37 -8.08 -3.54 9.84
CA SER A 37 -9.01 -4.42 9.11
C SER A 37 -9.59 -5.42 10.12
N PRO A 38 -10.83 -5.21 10.61
CA PRO A 38 -11.39 -6.04 11.69
C PRO A 38 -11.53 -7.51 11.31
N ASP A 39 -11.86 -7.78 10.04
CA ASP A 39 -12.13 -9.14 9.55
C ASP A 39 -10.88 -10.03 9.54
N THR A 40 -9.70 -9.44 9.36
CA THR A 40 -8.42 -10.17 9.35
C THR A 40 -7.60 -9.98 10.63
N GLY A 41 -7.99 -9.04 11.48
CA GLY A 41 -7.25 -8.67 12.68
C GLY A 41 -5.91 -7.97 12.38
N ASP A 42 -5.76 -7.44 11.17
CA ASP A 42 -4.56 -6.72 10.74
C ASP A 42 -4.62 -5.25 11.15
N HIS A 43 -3.50 -4.75 11.65
CA HIS A 43 -3.34 -3.37 12.11
C HIS A 43 -2.11 -2.76 11.43
N THR A 44 -2.24 -1.61 10.81
CA THR A 44 -1.18 -1.02 9.99
C THR A 44 -0.87 0.40 10.44
N VAL A 45 0.42 0.68 10.59
CA VAL A 45 0.94 2.05 10.69
C VAL A 45 1.51 2.42 9.34
N VAL A 46 1.17 3.62 8.86
CA VAL A 46 1.72 4.18 7.62
C VAL A 46 2.80 5.20 7.98
N LEU A 47 3.96 5.06 7.36
CA LEU A 47 5.09 5.98 7.50
C LEU A 47 5.29 6.70 6.17
N ALA A 48 5.44 8.03 6.18
CA ALA A 48 6.12 8.72 5.08
C ALA A 48 7.60 8.39 5.17
N VAL A 49 8.23 8.08 4.04
CA VAL A 49 9.64 7.67 4.01
C VAL A 49 10.35 8.41 2.88
N TRP A 50 11.55 8.87 3.16
CA TRP A 50 12.42 9.48 2.16
C TRP A 50 13.86 9.04 2.39
N PRO A 51 14.67 9.05 1.31
CA PRO A 51 16.10 8.79 1.46
C PRO A 51 16.72 9.78 2.43
N GLY A 52 17.53 9.28 3.36
CA GLY A 52 18.40 10.11 4.18
C GLY A 52 19.55 10.65 3.33
N THR A 53 20.68 9.93 3.32
CA THR A 53 21.93 10.38 2.68
C THR A 53 22.12 9.90 1.24
N SER A 54 21.28 8.98 0.73
CA SER A 54 21.40 8.41 -0.62
C SER A 54 20.15 8.67 -1.45
N PRO A 55 20.18 9.46 -2.53
CA PRO A 55 19.01 9.79 -3.33
C PRO A 55 18.56 8.69 -4.32
N ASP A 56 19.29 7.57 -4.41
CA ASP A 56 18.98 6.48 -5.35
C ASP A 56 17.76 5.69 -4.87
N LEU A 57 16.67 5.76 -5.65
CA LEU A 57 15.38 5.13 -5.36
C LEU A 57 15.47 3.60 -5.33
N ASP A 58 16.25 3.00 -6.23
CA ASP A 58 16.35 1.54 -6.34
C ASP A 58 17.24 1.00 -5.22
N LEU A 59 18.32 1.71 -4.87
CA LEU A 59 19.10 1.40 -3.68
C LEU A 59 18.27 1.54 -2.41
N TRP A 60 17.40 2.56 -2.34
CA TRP A 60 16.45 2.74 -1.25
C TRP A 60 15.44 1.58 -1.14
N CYS A 61 14.88 1.10 -2.26
CA CYS A 61 13.98 -0.06 -2.26
C CYS A 61 14.61 -1.28 -1.57
N HIS A 62 15.93 -1.42 -1.68
CA HIS A 62 16.69 -2.53 -1.10
C HIS A 62 17.22 -2.24 0.31
N SER A 63 17.43 -0.98 0.68
CA SER A 63 18.11 -0.63 1.95
C SER A 63 17.33 -1.05 3.18
N TRP A 64 15.99 -0.95 3.15
CA TRP A 64 15.16 -1.33 4.29
C TRP A 64 15.05 -2.86 4.47
N LEU A 65 15.27 -3.66 3.41
CA LEU A 65 15.31 -5.12 3.52
C LEU A 65 16.53 -5.63 4.27
N GLN A 66 17.59 -4.82 4.31
CA GLN A 66 18.79 -5.10 5.07
C GLN A 66 18.59 -4.83 6.58
N SER A 67 17.47 -4.20 6.96
CA SER A 67 17.07 -3.94 8.35
C SER A 67 16.50 -5.20 9.02
N VAL A 68 17.27 -6.29 9.07
CA VAL A 68 16.90 -7.56 9.73
C VAL A 68 16.42 -7.35 11.18
N GLU A 69 16.92 -6.29 11.84
CA GLU A 69 16.52 -5.90 13.20
C GLU A 69 15.06 -5.43 13.35
N LEU A 70 14.46 -4.91 12.26
CA LEU A 70 13.07 -4.43 12.26
C LEU A 70 12.10 -5.57 12.53
N VAL A 71 12.41 -6.74 11.99
CA VAL A 71 11.54 -7.91 11.95
C VAL A 71 11.89 -8.89 13.07
N SER A 72 13.18 -9.02 13.43
CA SER A 72 13.61 -9.93 14.50
C SER A 72 13.07 -9.58 15.89
N ASN A 73 12.72 -8.31 16.14
CA ASN A 73 12.12 -7.86 17.40
C ASN A 73 10.58 -7.73 17.34
N SER A 74 9.95 -8.03 16.20
CA SER A 74 8.52 -7.86 15.97
C SER A 74 7.93 -9.06 15.22
N PRO A 75 7.85 -10.24 15.86
CA PRO A 75 7.33 -11.46 15.24
C PRO A 75 5.85 -11.35 14.83
N ASP A 76 5.15 -10.32 15.29
CA ASP A 76 3.76 -10.03 14.94
C ASP A 76 3.62 -9.20 13.65
N ILE A 77 4.71 -8.77 13.00
CA ILE A 77 4.66 -8.17 11.66
C ILE A 77 4.25 -9.26 10.66
N THR A 78 3.16 -9.03 9.93
CA THR A 78 2.67 -9.96 8.89
C THR A 78 2.98 -9.50 7.48
N ALA A 79 3.15 -8.19 7.29
CA ALA A 79 3.54 -7.63 6.01
C ALA A 79 4.15 -6.24 6.16
N VAL A 80 5.02 -5.91 5.23
CA VAL A 80 5.50 -4.55 4.99
C VAL A 80 5.23 -4.20 3.53
N THR A 81 4.54 -3.10 3.27
CA THR A 81 4.26 -2.65 1.89
C THR A 81 4.94 -1.31 1.65
N ALA A 82 5.96 -1.32 0.79
CA ALA A 82 6.62 -0.12 0.31
C ALA A 82 5.89 0.39 -0.94
N VAL A 83 5.56 1.69 -0.96
CA VAL A 83 4.78 2.32 -2.03
C VAL A 83 5.50 3.56 -2.50
N TRP A 84 5.80 3.62 -3.79
CA TRP A 84 6.25 4.81 -4.48
C TRP A 84 5.17 5.30 -5.40
N ASP A 85 4.88 6.60 -5.38
CA ASP A 85 3.81 7.22 -6.14
C ASP A 85 4.35 8.51 -6.77
N ARG A 86 4.29 8.57 -8.10
CA ARG A 86 4.61 9.74 -8.89
C ARG A 86 3.31 10.27 -9.50
N ASN A 87 2.96 11.51 -9.19
CA ASN A 87 1.86 12.24 -9.81
C ASN A 87 2.39 13.56 -10.41
N GLY A 88 2.47 13.63 -11.74
CA GLY A 88 3.20 14.71 -12.42
C GLY A 88 4.66 14.77 -11.95
N ASP A 89 5.07 15.93 -11.44
CA ASP A 89 6.42 16.17 -10.91
C ASP A 89 6.58 15.82 -9.43
N HIS A 90 5.50 15.39 -8.76
CA HIS A 90 5.52 15.04 -7.34
C HIS A 90 5.79 13.55 -7.16
N GLU A 91 6.92 13.23 -6.52
CA GLU A 91 7.27 11.87 -6.11
C GLU A 91 7.22 11.75 -4.59
N VAL A 92 6.51 10.74 -4.10
CA VAL A 92 6.40 10.44 -2.68
C VAL A 92 6.55 8.94 -2.46
N ALA A 93 7.07 8.55 -1.31
CA ALA A 93 6.95 7.16 -0.90
C ALA A 93 6.59 6.98 0.56
N ARG A 94 6.04 5.79 0.82
CA ARG A 94 5.48 5.39 2.10
C ARG A 94 5.76 3.94 2.40
N LEU A 95 5.70 3.60 3.67
CA LEU A 95 5.81 2.24 4.18
C LEU A 95 4.59 1.93 5.05
N GLY A 96 3.80 0.96 4.65
CA GLY A 96 2.75 0.37 5.47
C GLY A 96 3.31 -0.82 6.24
N VAL A 97 3.44 -0.71 7.56
CA VAL A 97 3.91 -1.81 8.43
C VAL A 97 2.68 -2.43 9.10
N THR A 98 2.39 -3.68 8.75
CA THR A 98 1.18 -4.39 9.17
C THR A 98 1.52 -5.44 10.22
N PHE A 99 0.79 -5.39 11.32
CA PHE A 99 0.90 -6.25 12.48
C PHE A 99 -0.37 -7.08 12.62
N ARG A 100 -0.23 -8.31 13.14
CA ARG A 100 -1.36 -9.14 13.54
C ARG A 100 -1.12 -9.64 14.96
N ALA A 101 -2.06 -9.35 15.85
CA ALA A 101 -1.95 -9.77 17.24
C ALA A 101 -1.83 -11.30 17.33
N ALA A 102 -0.84 -11.79 18.09
CA ALA A 102 -0.57 -13.22 18.29
C ALA A 102 -1.72 -13.97 18.99
N THR A 103 -2.62 -13.25 19.68
CA THR A 103 -3.74 -13.83 20.43
C THR A 103 -5.08 -13.49 19.79
N LYS A 104 -5.96 -14.49 19.62
CA LYS A 104 -7.36 -14.34 19.18
C LYS A 104 -8.27 -13.52 20.14
N GLN A 105 -7.72 -12.96 21.22
CA GLN A 105 -8.49 -12.08 22.08
C GLN A 105 -8.78 -10.80 21.30
N HIS A 106 -10.07 -10.47 21.18
CA HIS A 106 -10.55 -9.18 20.67
C HIS A 106 -10.11 -8.09 21.65
N ARG A 107 -8.86 -7.60 21.53
CA ARG A 107 -8.41 -6.42 22.25
C ARG A 107 -9.00 -5.18 21.59
N ASP A 108 -9.23 -4.12 22.37
CA ASP A 108 -9.74 -2.86 21.84
C ASP A 108 -8.67 -2.22 20.94
N LEU A 109 -9.09 -1.55 19.87
CA LEU A 109 -8.17 -0.89 18.93
C LEU A 109 -7.30 0.16 19.65
N ASP A 110 -7.83 0.78 20.69
CA ASP A 110 -7.10 1.68 21.59
C ASP A 110 -5.91 0.99 22.29
N GLU A 111 -6.07 -0.26 22.72
CA GLU A 111 -5.01 -1.01 23.39
C GLU A 111 -3.89 -1.38 22.42
N HIS A 112 -4.25 -1.85 21.22
CA HIS A 112 -3.29 -2.12 20.16
C HIS A 112 -2.53 -0.85 19.73
N ALA A 113 -3.22 0.29 19.63
CA ALA A 113 -2.57 1.55 19.31
C ALA A 113 -1.55 1.96 20.38
N VAL A 114 -1.85 1.77 21.66
CA VAL A 114 -0.88 2.02 22.74
C VAL A 114 0.31 1.04 22.68
N GLU A 115 0.07 -0.25 22.41
CA GLU A 115 1.13 -1.26 22.29
C GLU A 115 2.07 -0.98 21.11
N ILE A 116 1.52 -0.67 19.93
CA ILE A 116 2.29 -0.30 18.75
C ILE A 116 3.00 1.03 18.96
N GLY A 117 2.34 2.02 19.58
CA GLY A 117 2.94 3.32 19.90
C GLY A 117 4.19 3.22 20.79
N ARG A 118 4.26 2.22 21.68
CA ARG A 118 5.47 1.93 22.49
C ARG A 118 6.62 1.35 21.68
N ARG A 119 6.32 0.58 20.63
CA ARG A 119 7.31 -0.10 19.77
C ARG A 119 7.79 0.78 18.62
N LEU A 120 6.98 1.76 18.22
CA LEU A 120 7.24 2.62 17.09
C LEU A 120 8.61 3.34 17.13
N PRO A 121 9.11 3.88 18.26
CA PRO A 121 10.44 4.49 18.28
C PRO A 121 11.58 3.53 17.90
N ASN A 122 11.50 2.26 18.32
CA ASN A 122 12.49 1.26 17.94
C ASN A 122 12.42 0.94 16.44
N LEU A 123 11.19 0.79 15.92
CA LEU A 123 10.95 0.58 14.49
C LEU A 123 11.57 1.72 13.64
N LEU A 124 11.29 2.97 14.02
CA LEU A 124 11.86 4.16 13.36
C LEU A 124 13.39 4.21 13.49
N GLY A 125 13.93 3.81 14.65
CA GLY A 125 15.37 3.71 14.88
C GLY A 125 16.06 2.69 13.95
N SER A 126 15.46 1.52 13.74
CA SER A 126 15.98 0.51 12.81
C SER A 126 15.94 0.98 11.35
N LEU A 127 14.88 1.68 10.95
CA LEU A 127 14.79 2.32 9.63
C LEU A 127 15.88 3.39 9.45
N ALA A 128 16.07 4.24 10.45
CA ALA A 128 17.10 5.29 10.44
C ALA A 128 18.52 4.73 10.32
N GLN A 129 18.84 3.62 11.00
CA GLN A 129 20.13 2.92 10.86
C GLN A 129 20.38 2.40 9.44
N SER A 130 19.31 2.18 8.68
CA SER A 130 19.37 1.73 7.28
C SER A 130 19.33 2.90 6.29
N GLY A 131 19.53 4.12 6.78
CA GLY A 131 19.58 5.34 5.98
C GLY A 131 18.21 5.92 5.62
N LEU A 132 17.14 5.50 6.31
CA LEU A 132 15.76 5.90 6.01
C LEU A 132 15.25 6.85 7.06
N VAL A 133 14.90 8.05 6.62
CA VAL A 133 14.16 8.97 7.48
C VAL A 133 12.68 8.66 7.29
N SER A 134 11.97 8.49 8.39
CA SER A 134 10.57 8.10 8.37
C SER A 134 9.77 8.82 9.43
N ASP A 135 8.58 9.28 9.04
CA ASP A 135 7.62 9.94 9.91
C ASP A 135 6.29 9.18 9.90
N PRO A 136 5.78 8.76 11.07
CA PRO A 136 4.44 8.19 11.17
C PRO A 136 3.37 9.19 10.73
N LEU A 137 2.37 8.71 9.97
CA LEU A 137 1.29 9.54 9.47
C LEU A 137 0.07 9.51 10.40
N PRO A 138 -0.51 10.67 10.77
CA PRO A 138 -1.82 10.75 11.44
C PRO A 138 -2.97 10.49 10.45
N GLU A 139 -4.18 10.28 10.97
CA GLU A 139 -5.39 9.94 10.19
C GLU A 139 -5.61 10.91 9.03
N GLU A 140 -5.53 12.21 9.31
CA GLU A 140 -5.75 13.28 8.33
C GLU A 140 -4.83 13.18 7.10
N ARG A 141 -3.56 12.81 7.31
CA ARG A 141 -2.57 12.69 6.22
C ARG A 141 -2.77 11.42 5.41
N ILE A 142 -3.24 10.35 6.05
CA ILE A 142 -3.60 9.11 5.36
C ILE A 142 -4.86 9.34 4.54
N ALA A 143 -5.91 9.93 5.11
CA ALA A 143 -7.17 10.21 4.43
C ALA A 143 -6.99 11.16 3.23
N ALA A 144 -6.20 12.23 3.37
CA ALA A 144 -5.89 13.13 2.28
C ALA A 144 -5.22 12.41 1.10
N TRP A 145 -4.29 11.49 1.38
CA TRP A 145 -3.62 10.72 0.33
C TRP A 145 -4.53 9.69 -0.33
N ILE A 146 -5.35 8.96 0.43
CA ILE A 146 -6.33 8.04 -0.16
C ILE A 146 -7.24 8.82 -1.11
N SER A 147 -7.72 10.00 -0.70
CA SER A 147 -8.56 10.84 -1.55
C SER A 147 -7.83 11.37 -2.78
N ASP A 148 -6.60 11.86 -2.64
CA ASP A 148 -5.76 12.27 -3.78
C ASP A 148 -5.56 11.12 -4.77
N ALA A 149 -5.37 9.89 -4.28
CA ALA A 149 -5.24 8.71 -5.14
C ALA A 149 -6.46 8.51 -6.06
N TYR A 150 -7.66 8.77 -5.56
CA TYR A 150 -8.90 8.60 -6.34
C TYR A 150 -9.31 9.85 -7.13
N THR A 151 -8.97 11.04 -6.67
CA THR A 151 -9.49 12.31 -7.24
C THR A 151 -8.42 13.12 -8.01
N GLY A 152 -7.16 12.68 -7.97
CA GLY A 152 -6.01 13.32 -8.60
C GLY A 152 -5.72 14.75 -8.14
N HIS A 153 -6.41 15.25 -7.12
CA HIS A 153 -6.19 16.57 -6.55
C HIS A 153 -5.00 16.55 -5.60
N LEU A 154 -3.88 17.11 -6.08
CA LEU A 154 -2.66 17.33 -5.31
C LEU A 154 -2.80 18.43 -4.25
N GLU A 155 -3.80 19.31 -4.39
CA GLU A 155 -3.94 20.49 -3.53
C GLU A 155 -4.83 20.22 -2.33
N ALA A 156 -4.33 20.66 -1.18
CA ALA A 156 -5.07 20.74 0.07
C ALA A 156 -6.21 21.75 -0.09
N ASP A 157 -7.36 21.27 -0.58
CA ASP A 157 -8.61 21.96 -0.30
C ASP A 157 -8.72 22.15 1.23
N GLU A 158 -9.36 23.24 1.67
CA GLU A 158 -9.54 23.52 3.12
C GLU A 158 -10.29 22.37 3.83
N ASN A 159 -10.94 21.49 3.06
CA ASN A 159 -11.66 20.30 3.52
C ASN A 159 -10.84 19.02 3.37
N ILE A 160 -10.06 18.68 4.40
CA ILE A 160 -9.49 17.34 4.55
C ILE A 160 -10.66 16.33 4.62
N PRO A 161 -10.68 15.28 3.79
CA PRO A 161 -11.77 14.31 3.79
C PRO A 161 -11.77 13.51 5.09
N THR A 162 -12.96 13.27 5.65
CA THR A 162 -13.12 12.36 6.78
C THR A 162 -12.79 10.93 6.36
N TRP A 163 -12.38 10.07 7.30
CA TRP A 163 -12.04 8.68 6.99
C TRP A 163 -13.09 7.91 6.15
N PRO A 164 -14.40 7.96 6.43
CA PRO A 164 -15.39 7.28 5.58
C PRO A 164 -15.54 7.86 4.17
N GLY A 165 -15.12 9.12 3.98
CA GLY A 165 -15.32 9.89 2.75
C GLY A 165 -14.04 10.12 1.94
N CYS A 166 -12.93 9.46 2.28
CA CYS A 166 -11.69 9.57 1.50
C CYS A 166 -11.55 8.53 0.38
N GLY A 167 -12.48 7.57 0.28
CA GLY A 167 -12.60 6.68 -0.88
C GLY A 167 -13.35 7.34 -2.06
N PRO A 168 -13.45 6.65 -3.21
CA PRO A 168 -14.08 7.21 -4.39
C PRO A 168 -15.60 7.27 -4.24
N ILE A 169 -16.23 8.25 -4.88
CA ILE A 169 -17.69 8.43 -4.85
C ILE A 169 -18.37 7.58 -5.93
N THR A 170 -17.80 7.54 -7.14
CA THR A 170 -18.35 6.79 -8.27
C THR A 170 -17.36 5.77 -8.84
N PRO A 171 -17.00 4.72 -8.07
CA PRO A 171 -16.16 3.65 -8.58
C PRO A 171 -16.89 2.80 -9.62
N HIS A 172 -16.20 2.42 -10.68
CA HIS A 172 -16.70 1.44 -11.64
C HIS A 172 -15.59 0.46 -12.03
N GLU A 173 -15.83 -0.82 -11.73
CA GLU A 173 -14.89 -1.90 -11.95
C GLU A 173 -15.16 -2.55 -13.30
N THR A 174 -14.10 -2.74 -14.08
CA THR A 174 -14.15 -3.54 -15.30
C THR A 174 -13.05 -4.57 -15.29
N ARG A 175 -13.10 -5.45 -16.29
CA ARG A 175 -12.05 -6.44 -16.49
C ARG A 175 -10.68 -5.81 -16.66
N ASP A 176 -10.57 -4.84 -17.56
CA ASP A 176 -9.26 -4.36 -17.99
C ASP A 176 -8.77 -3.17 -17.16
N TRP A 177 -9.68 -2.37 -16.60
CA TRP A 177 -9.39 -1.14 -15.87
C TRP A 177 -10.40 -0.87 -14.75
N PHE A 178 -10.13 0.15 -13.94
CA PHE A 178 -10.98 0.60 -12.84
C PHE A 178 -11.11 2.12 -12.91
N SER A 179 -12.33 2.65 -13.04
CA SER A 179 -12.55 4.11 -13.05
C SER A 179 -13.04 4.62 -11.72
N HIS A 180 -12.63 5.85 -11.39
CA HIS A 180 -12.91 6.51 -10.13
C HIS A 180 -12.82 8.04 -10.32
N ASP A 181 -13.83 8.77 -9.87
CA ASP A 181 -13.86 10.24 -9.75
C ASP A 181 -13.17 11.06 -10.88
N GLY A 182 -13.37 10.65 -12.15
CA GLY A 182 -12.81 11.31 -13.34
C GLY A 182 -11.50 10.72 -13.88
N TYR A 183 -10.97 9.71 -13.21
CA TYR A 183 -9.74 9.01 -13.55
C TYR A 183 -9.99 7.53 -13.88
N VAL A 184 -9.07 6.94 -14.61
CA VAL A 184 -9.04 5.53 -14.93
C VAL A 184 -7.68 4.95 -14.55
N SER A 185 -7.71 3.89 -13.75
CA SER A 185 -6.53 3.14 -13.36
C SER A 185 -6.48 1.76 -14.00
N ALA A 186 -5.25 1.32 -14.24
CA ALA A 186 -4.94 -0.03 -14.63
C ALA A 186 -3.76 -0.55 -13.80
N SER A 187 -3.83 -1.80 -13.36
CA SER A 187 -2.79 -2.40 -12.53
C SER A 187 -2.17 -3.64 -13.18
N TRP A 188 -0.89 -3.85 -12.89
CA TRP A 188 -0.13 -5.02 -13.28
C TRP A 188 0.56 -5.62 -12.06
N VAL A 189 0.62 -6.95 -12.04
CA VAL A 189 1.41 -7.72 -11.09
C VAL A 189 2.66 -8.21 -11.80
N HIS A 190 3.83 -8.06 -11.18
CA HIS A 190 5.11 -8.54 -11.71
C HIS A 190 5.47 -9.88 -11.07
N GLN A 191 5.74 -10.90 -11.91
CA GLN A 191 5.95 -12.27 -11.47
C GLN A 191 7.18 -12.95 -12.12
N PRO A 192 7.86 -13.85 -11.39
CA PRO A 192 7.65 -14.12 -9.95
C PRO A 192 8.29 -13.02 -9.10
N ALA A 193 7.61 -12.61 -8.03
CA ALA A 193 7.89 -11.36 -7.30
C ALA A 193 9.29 -11.30 -6.67
N ASP A 194 9.87 -12.46 -6.35
CA ASP A 194 11.20 -12.68 -5.78
C ASP A 194 12.35 -12.50 -6.79
N THR A 195 12.13 -12.85 -8.06
CA THR A 195 13.15 -12.75 -9.13
C THR A 195 13.16 -11.39 -9.85
N VAL A 196 12.08 -10.63 -9.75
CA VAL A 196 11.99 -9.31 -10.38
C VAL A 196 12.88 -8.35 -9.63
N THR A 197 13.98 -7.89 -10.24
CA THR A 197 14.65 -6.67 -9.80
C THR A 197 13.76 -5.51 -10.20
N PRO A 198 13.04 -4.87 -9.25
CA PRO A 198 12.18 -3.77 -9.60
C PRO A 198 13.08 -2.54 -9.74
N GLU A 199 13.29 -2.12 -10.98
CA GLU A 199 13.87 -0.80 -11.28
C GLU A 199 12.73 0.21 -11.12
N VAL A 200 12.38 0.46 -9.86
CA VAL A 200 11.20 1.21 -9.44
C VAL A 200 11.24 2.60 -10.07
N HIS A 201 12.41 3.23 -10.15
CA HIS A 201 12.52 4.55 -10.75
C HIS A 201 12.11 4.53 -12.24
N ALA A 202 12.54 3.53 -13.00
CA ALA A 202 12.14 3.37 -14.40
C ALA A 202 10.63 3.07 -14.51
N MET A 203 10.11 2.19 -13.66
CA MET A 203 8.69 1.83 -13.61
C MET A 203 7.77 3.00 -13.25
N LEU A 204 8.26 3.96 -12.45
CA LEU A 204 7.54 5.20 -12.18
C LEU A 204 7.66 6.16 -13.35
N THR A 205 8.86 6.38 -13.86
CA THR A 205 9.12 7.54 -14.73
C THR A 205 8.81 7.31 -16.22
N GLN A 206 8.94 6.08 -16.70
CA GLN A 206 8.99 5.77 -18.14
C GLN A 206 7.69 5.18 -18.70
N THR A 207 6.60 5.24 -17.93
CA THR A 207 5.29 4.68 -18.29
C THR A 207 4.39 5.68 -19.01
N ASN A 208 4.80 6.94 -19.19
CA ASN A 208 4.03 8.05 -19.80
C ASN A 208 2.64 8.33 -19.17
N ALA A 209 2.25 7.62 -18.11
CA ALA A 209 1.01 7.89 -17.38
C ALA A 209 1.13 9.15 -16.53
N SER A 210 0.03 9.86 -16.36
CA SER A 210 -0.07 11.08 -15.53
C SER A 210 0.32 10.78 -14.08
N ARG A 211 -0.11 9.63 -13.58
CA ARG A 211 0.30 9.08 -12.29
C ARG A 211 0.73 7.62 -12.42
N ALA A 212 1.84 7.28 -11.80
CA ALA A 212 2.37 5.93 -11.72
C ALA A 212 2.67 5.58 -10.26
N ARG A 213 2.19 4.43 -9.82
CA ARG A 213 2.45 3.91 -8.48
C ARG A 213 3.06 2.53 -8.56
N VAL A 214 4.16 2.31 -7.86
CA VAL A 214 4.77 0.99 -7.69
C VAL A 214 4.65 0.59 -6.23
N ALA A 215 4.05 -0.56 -5.97
CA ALA A 215 3.89 -1.09 -4.61
C ALA A 215 4.50 -2.47 -4.52
N ILE A 216 5.34 -2.67 -3.50
CA ILE A 216 5.97 -3.94 -3.20
C ILE A 216 5.57 -4.37 -1.79
N THR A 217 4.85 -5.47 -1.69
CA THR A 217 4.50 -6.12 -0.42
C THR A 217 5.47 -7.24 -0.13
N TYR A 218 5.99 -7.21 1.09
CA TYR A 218 6.91 -8.18 1.64
C TYR A 218 6.24 -8.89 2.79
N ARG A 219 6.51 -10.19 2.95
CA ARG A 219 5.96 -11.00 4.04
C ARG A 219 7.06 -11.81 4.72
N PRO A 220 6.93 -12.10 6.02
CA PRO A 220 7.87 -12.98 6.69
C PRO A 220 7.80 -14.40 6.14
N THR A 221 8.96 -15.05 6.00
CA THR A 221 9.05 -16.38 5.35
C THR A 221 9.41 -17.53 6.26
N ASN A 222 9.86 -17.24 7.47
CA ASN A 222 10.01 -18.21 8.54
C ASN A 222 9.06 -17.92 9.70
N GLU A 223 8.81 -18.94 10.53
CA GLU A 223 7.93 -18.83 11.71
C GLU A 223 8.45 -17.80 12.74
N GLU A 224 9.77 -17.56 12.75
CA GLU A 224 10.43 -16.56 13.59
C GLU A 224 10.26 -15.13 13.06
N GLY A 225 9.81 -14.98 11.81
CA GLY A 225 9.62 -13.70 11.16
C GLY A 225 10.90 -12.89 10.96
N THR A 226 12.07 -13.51 10.91
CA THR A 226 13.36 -12.81 10.83
C THR A 226 13.79 -12.46 9.40
N MET A 227 13.13 -13.03 8.39
CA MET A 227 13.39 -12.77 6.98
C MET A 227 12.11 -12.37 6.25
N LEU A 228 12.20 -11.31 5.44
CA LEU A 228 11.11 -10.85 4.58
C LEU A 228 11.42 -11.20 3.13
N GLU A 229 10.46 -11.76 2.41
CA GLU A 229 10.54 -11.96 0.96
C GLU A 229 9.47 -11.16 0.23
N ARG A 230 9.78 -10.80 -1.01
CA ARG A 230 8.83 -10.13 -1.91
C ARG A 230 7.68 -11.08 -2.21
N PHE A 231 6.51 -10.74 -1.70
CA PHE A 231 5.27 -11.48 -1.94
C PHE A 231 4.55 -10.94 -3.19
N LEU A 232 4.46 -9.62 -3.32
CA LEU A 232 3.76 -8.96 -4.43
C LEU A 232 4.56 -7.75 -4.90
N VAL A 233 4.74 -7.63 -6.21
CA VAL A 233 5.21 -6.39 -6.87
C VAL A 233 4.10 -5.98 -7.82
N SER A 234 3.63 -4.74 -7.72
CA SER A 234 2.57 -4.22 -8.57
C SER A 234 2.87 -2.82 -9.07
N THR A 235 2.40 -2.53 -10.29
CA THR A 235 2.40 -1.18 -10.87
C THR A 235 0.97 -0.80 -11.17
N THR A 236 0.54 0.39 -10.72
CA THR A 236 -0.75 0.98 -11.02
C THR A 236 -0.51 2.28 -11.77
N LEU A 237 -1.02 2.37 -13.00
CA LEU A 237 -1.01 3.59 -13.80
C LEU A 237 -2.39 4.23 -13.73
N THR A 238 -2.45 5.56 -13.68
CA THR A 238 -3.70 6.31 -13.60
C THR A 238 -3.62 7.53 -14.52
N ASP A 239 -4.65 7.70 -15.34
CA ASP A 239 -4.80 8.81 -16.27
C ASP A 239 -6.19 9.45 -16.14
N PHE A 240 -6.29 10.74 -16.47
CA PHE A 240 -7.56 11.46 -16.46
C PHE A 240 -8.40 11.07 -17.68
N ASP A 241 -9.63 10.60 -17.43
CA ASP A 241 -10.65 10.25 -18.45
C ASP A 241 -10.15 9.35 -19.61
N ALA A 242 -9.09 8.57 -19.37
CA ALA A 242 -8.48 7.73 -20.40
C ALA A 242 -7.89 6.47 -19.80
N GLU A 243 -8.12 5.32 -20.44
CA GLU A 243 -7.48 4.06 -20.02
C GLU A 243 -5.95 4.15 -20.21
N PRO A 244 -5.17 3.85 -19.16
CA PRO A 244 -3.72 3.75 -19.30
C PRO A 244 -3.33 2.66 -20.30
N SER A 245 -2.56 3.05 -21.32
CA SER A 245 -2.19 2.15 -22.42
C SER A 245 -1.44 0.91 -21.92
N THR A 246 -1.79 -0.26 -22.45
CA THR A 246 -1.01 -1.50 -22.18
C THR A 246 0.43 -1.43 -22.69
N THR A 247 0.71 -0.54 -23.64
CA THR A 247 2.07 -0.31 -24.14
C THR A 247 2.93 0.45 -23.15
N ALA A 248 2.35 1.16 -22.17
CA ALA A 248 3.10 1.90 -21.15
C ALA A 248 4.04 0.97 -20.36
N ILE A 249 3.52 -0.16 -19.89
CA ILE A 249 4.28 -1.19 -19.18
C ILE A 249 5.16 -2.03 -20.12
N ARG A 250 4.95 -1.91 -21.43
CA ARG A 250 5.76 -2.53 -22.49
C ARG A 250 6.65 -1.52 -23.22
N SER A 251 6.87 -0.34 -22.64
CA SER A 251 7.74 0.70 -23.18
C SER A 251 9.14 0.12 -23.39
N GLU A 252 9.81 0.47 -24.49
CA GLU A 252 11.20 0.03 -24.75
C GLU A 252 12.20 0.62 -23.76
N HIS A 253 11.82 1.70 -23.09
CA HIS A 253 12.63 2.30 -22.04
C HIS A 253 12.61 1.45 -20.76
N LEU A 254 11.50 0.75 -20.49
CA LEU A 254 11.41 -0.09 -19.31
C LEU A 254 12.35 -1.30 -19.40
N PRO A 255 12.93 -1.73 -18.28
CA PRO A 255 13.81 -2.86 -18.23
C PRO A 255 13.12 -4.14 -18.67
N LEU A 256 13.87 -5.00 -19.35
CA LEU A 256 13.33 -6.23 -19.92
C LEU A 256 12.66 -7.12 -18.86
N GLY A 257 13.27 -7.22 -17.66
CA GLY A 257 12.72 -7.97 -16.54
C GLY A 257 11.35 -7.45 -16.09
N ALA A 258 11.23 -6.13 -15.89
CA ALA A 258 9.97 -5.49 -15.48
C ALA A 258 8.84 -5.74 -16.51
N ARG A 259 9.17 -5.65 -17.80
CA ARG A 259 8.24 -5.90 -18.92
C ARG A 259 7.80 -7.36 -19.01
N LEU A 260 8.75 -8.30 -18.98
CA LEU A 260 8.46 -9.73 -19.14
C LEU A 260 7.72 -10.31 -17.94
N ALA A 261 7.96 -9.75 -16.75
CA ALA A 261 7.31 -10.16 -15.52
C ALA A 261 5.87 -9.61 -15.40
N ALA A 262 5.54 -8.51 -16.08
CA ALA A 262 4.25 -7.84 -15.93
C ALA A 262 3.09 -8.71 -16.45
N ARG A 263 2.04 -8.82 -15.64
CA ARG A 263 0.75 -9.46 -15.94
C ARG A 263 -0.35 -8.48 -15.58
N ARG A 264 -1.28 -8.21 -16.50
CA ARG A 264 -2.40 -7.29 -16.24
C ARG A 264 -3.29 -7.90 -15.15
N GLY A 265 -3.73 -7.07 -14.21
CA GLY A 265 -4.60 -7.43 -13.11
C GLY A 265 -6.07 -7.52 -13.50
N PHE A 266 -6.39 -8.39 -14.47
CA PHE A 266 -7.76 -8.52 -14.97
C PHE A 266 -8.76 -8.79 -13.84
N ASP A 267 -9.91 -8.11 -13.89
CA ASP A 267 -11.03 -8.20 -12.92
C ASP A 267 -10.63 -7.82 -11.48
N ARG A 268 -9.43 -7.28 -11.27
CA ARG A 268 -8.84 -7.02 -9.94
C ARG A 268 -8.17 -5.66 -9.83
N ASN A 269 -8.42 -4.76 -10.78
CA ASN A 269 -7.81 -3.44 -10.80
C ASN A 269 -8.18 -2.64 -9.53
N ALA A 270 -9.40 -2.73 -9.03
CA ALA A 270 -9.80 -2.08 -7.77
C ALA A 270 -9.05 -2.65 -6.55
N GLU A 271 -8.95 -3.99 -6.44
CA GLU A 271 -8.18 -4.67 -5.39
C GLU A 271 -6.70 -4.27 -5.40
N LEU A 272 -6.09 -4.32 -6.59
CA LEU A 272 -4.69 -3.97 -6.78
C LEU A 272 -4.44 -2.48 -6.56
N PHE A 273 -5.37 -1.63 -6.97
CA PHE A 273 -5.33 -0.20 -6.68
C PHE A 273 -5.34 0.03 -5.17
N ALA A 274 -6.31 -0.54 -4.45
CA ALA A 274 -6.42 -0.39 -3.00
C ALA A 274 -5.21 -0.99 -2.25
N ALA A 275 -4.71 -2.15 -2.67
CA ALA A 275 -3.48 -2.75 -2.13
C ALA A 275 -2.25 -1.88 -2.39
N SER A 276 -2.17 -1.25 -3.57
CA SER A 276 -1.08 -0.35 -3.92
C SER A 276 -1.07 0.94 -3.10
N LEU A 277 -2.18 1.29 -2.44
CA LEU A 277 -2.16 2.35 -1.43
C LEU A 277 -1.25 1.95 -0.28
N GLY A 278 -1.11 0.69 0.15
CA GLY A 278 -0.24 0.38 1.30
C GLY A 278 -0.75 0.90 2.64
N VAL A 279 -2.07 1.13 2.75
CA VAL A 279 -2.79 1.49 3.99
C VAL A 279 -3.20 0.27 4.81
N GLY A 280 -2.57 -0.88 4.57
CA GLY A 280 -2.88 -2.13 5.25
C GLY A 280 -3.80 -3.06 4.50
N VAL A 281 -4.05 -2.83 3.21
CA VAL A 281 -4.79 -3.77 2.35
C VAL A 281 -3.84 -4.86 1.87
N LEU A 282 -4.01 -6.09 2.37
CA LEU A 282 -3.18 -7.25 2.02
C LEU A 282 -3.97 -8.24 1.16
N LEU A 283 -3.52 -8.46 -0.07
CA LEU A 283 -4.11 -9.47 -0.95
C LEU A 283 -3.44 -10.84 -0.75
N PRO A 284 -4.18 -11.94 -0.90
CA PRO A 284 -5.61 -12.01 -1.23
C PRO A 284 -6.58 -11.87 -0.05
N GLU A 285 -6.07 -11.80 1.18
CA GLU A 285 -6.87 -11.93 2.41
C GLU A 285 -7.94 -10.84 2.57
N HIS A 286 -7.68 -9.65 2.04
CA HIS A 286 -8.55 -8.48 2.12
C HIS A 286 -9.40 -8.27 0.87
N GLY A 287 -9.02 -8.91 -0.24
CA GLY A 287 -9.74 -8.80 -1.51
C GLY A 287 -11.09 -9.53 -1.48
N THR A 288 -11.99 -9.12 -2.36
CA THR A 288 -13.21 -9.88 -2.68
C THR A 288 -12.88 -11.21 -3.39
N VAL A 289 -11.77 -11.27 -4.12
CA VAL A 289 -11.22 -12.46 -4.77
C VAL A 289 -10.19 -13.13 -3.86
N ALA A 290 -10.58 -14.27 -3.28
CA ALA A 290 -9.76 -15.06 -2.35
C ALA A 290 -8.62 -15.87 -3.02
N GLU A 291 -8.13 -15.43 -4.16
CA GLU A 291 -7.05 -16.06 -4.92
C GLU A 291 -5.82 -15.17 -4.97
N HIS A 292 -4.63 -15.78 -5.01
CA HIS A 292 -3.38 -15.02 -5.12
C HIS A 292 -3.41 -14.04 -6.32
N PRO A 293 -2.95 -12.78 -6.17
CA PRO A 293 -2.99 -11.75 -7.22
C PRO A 293 -2.41 -12.15 -8.58
N SER A 294 -1.50 -13.13 -8.59
CA SER A 294 -0.88 -13.64 -9.81
C SER A 294 -1.63 -14.78 -10.52
N ARG A 295 -2.71 -15.31 -9.92
CA ARG A 295 -3.51 -16.34 -10.58
C ARG A 295 -4.25 -15.70 -11.76
N PRO A 296 -4.12 -16.27 -12.98
CA PRO A 296 -4.84 -15.76 -14.14
C PRO A 296 -6.33 -16.00 -13.96
N TYR A 297 -7.14 -14.94 -14.06
CA TYR A 297 -8.59 -15.08 -14.13
C TYR A 297 -8.96 -15.49 -15.56
N HIS A 298 -9.27 -16.77 -15.75
CA HIS A 298 -9.74 -17.28 -17.03
C HIS A 298 -11.18 -16.81 -17.25
N ARG A 299 -11.51 -16.43 -18.49
CA ARG A 299 -12.91 -16.28 -18.89
C ARG A 299 -13.55 -17.66 -18.67
N THR A 300 -14.52 -17.78 -17.77
CA THR A 300 -15.52 -18.83 -17.94
C THR A 300 -16.19 -18.49 -19.26
N GLU A 301 -15.85 -19.22 -20.32
CA GLU A 301 -16.67 -19.25 -21.51
C GLU A 301 -18.04 -19.74 -21.04
N GLU A 302 -18.99 -18.81 -20.90
CA GLU A 302 -20.40 -19.18 -20.85
C GLU A 302 -20.65 -20.01 -22.10
N ALA A 303 -20.96 -21.29 -21.88
CA ALA A 303 -21.43 -22.17 -22.92
C ALA A 303 -22.67 -21.48 -23.53
N ALA A 304 -22.51 -21.03 -24.78
CA ALA A 304 -23.59 -20.53 -25.62
C ALA A 304 -24.66 -21.62 -25.85
#